data_AF-A0A3E5AMD8-F1
#
_entry.id   AF-A0A3E5AMD8-F1
#
_cell.length_a   1.000
_cell.length_b   1.000
_cell.length_c   1.000
_cell.angle_alpha   90.00
_cell.angle_beta   90.00
_cell.angle_gamma   90.00
#
_symmetry.space_group_name_H-M   'P 1'
#
loop_
_entity.id
_entity.type
_entity.pdbx_description
1 polymer ?
#
loop_
_entity_poly.entity_id
_entity_poly.type
_entity_poly.pdbx_seq_one_letter_code
_entity_poly.pdbx_strand_id
1 'polypeptide(L)'
;MKSIGKCLSEKYVLNGIIESHFSDAYAYIFDYMFNFILYNLSLLTLGFLFHHPIAVTIYIIITGSLRAVTGGYHCKTRISCYILSYTVFSIYLLTIATIPMISAYILIPIYIICWILILVVSPVDTPNKVFSKSAKKTARKKTYIIFFFNSIFTILSLLLHWNKGLIFIDLSLIICATGLYTGYISNIRRHHES
;
A
#
# COMPACT_ATOMS: atom_id res chain seq x y z
N MET A 1 27.87 -6.60 -10.17
CA MET A 1 27.90 -6.25 -8.73
C MET A 1 26.88 -7.10 -7.98
N LYS A 2 27.24 -7.67 -6.82
CA LYS A 2 26.26 -8.35 -5.95
C LYS A 2 25.27 -7.32 -5.39
N SER A 3 24.01 -7.70 -5.16
CA SER A 3 23.04 -6.82 -4.49
C SER A 3 23.43 -6.59 -3.03
N ILE A 4 22.93 -5.50 -2.45
CA ILE A 4 23.16 -5.17 -1.03
C ILE A 4 22.65 -6.30 -0.15
N GLY A 5 21.47 -6.86 -0.44
CA GLY A 5 20.91 -7.99 0.28
C GLY A 5 21.80 -9.23 0.23
N LYS A 6 22.43 -9.53 -0.91
CA LYS A 6 23.36 -10.66 -1.03
C LYS A 6 24.62 -10.47 -0.19
N CYS A 7 25.18 -9.26 -0.15
CA CYS A 7 26.32 -8.95 0.71
C CYS A 7 25.98 -9.08 2.20
N LEU A 8 24.81 -8.57 2.62
CA LEU A 8 24.33 -8.72 3.99
C LEU A 8 24.08 -10.18 4.37
N SER A 9 23.42 -10.94 3.50
CA SER A 9 23.12 -12.35 3.75
C SER A 9 24.40 -13.19 3.87
N GLU A 10 25.36 -13.01 2.96
CA GLU A 10 26.67 -13.67 3.02
C GLU A 10 27.40 -13.36 4.34
N LYS A 11 27.35 -12.11 4.82
CA LYS A 11 27.92 -11.72 6.11
C LYS A 11 27.22 -12.40 7.30
N TYR A 12 25.91 -12.59 7.23
CA TYR A 12 25.13 -13.27 8.29
C TYR A 12 25.42 -14.77 8.32
N VAL A 13 25.63 -15.39 7.15
CA VAL A 13 26.08 -16.79 7.05
C VAL A 13 27.49 -16.93 7.64
N LEU A 14 28.42 -16.05 7.26
CA LEU A 14 29.80 -16.07 7.76
C LEU A 14 29.87 -15.94 9.29
N ASN A 15 28.96 -15.19 9.89
CA ASN A 15 28.87 -15.02 11.34
C ASN A 15 28.06 -16.11 12.06
N GLY A 16 27.57 -17.13 11.34
CA GLY A 16 26.77 -18.22 11.92
C GLY A 16 25.38 -17.80 12.41
N ILE A 17 24.88 -16.63 11.98
CA ILE A 17 23.55 -16.13 12.37
C ILE A 17 22.44 -16.84 11.60
N ILE A 18 22.70 -17.14 10.32
CA ILE A 18 21.77 -17.87 9.44
C ILE A 18 22.48 -19.04 8.77
N GLU A 19 21.75 -20.12 8.52
CA GLU A 19 22.26 -21.25 7.76
C GLU A 19 22.45 -20.89 6.28
N SER A 20 23.49 -21.44 5.66
CA SER A 20 23.85 -21.14 4.26
C SER A 20 22.72 -21.42 3.26
N HIS A 21 21.90 -22.44 3.53
CA HIS A 21 20.78 -22.81 2.66
C HIS A 21 19.66 -21.76 2.65
N PHE A 22 19.57 -20.89 3.67
CA PHE A 22 18.63 -19.76 3.71
C PHE A 22 19.21 -18.47 3.12
N SER A 23 20.48 -18.46 2.70
CA SER A 23 21.18 -17.25 2.24
C SER A 23 20.41 -16.48 1.16
N ASP A 24 19.89 -17.18 0.14
CA ASP A 24 19.19 -16.51 -0.96
C ASP A 24 17.82 -15.95 -0.54
N ALA A 25 17.13 -16.63 0.39
CA ALA A 25 15.87 -16.14 0.94
C ALA A 25 16.07 -14.86 1.76
N TYR A 26 17.11 -14.82 2.61
CA TYR A 26 17.46 -13.61 3.37
C TYR A 26 17.95 -12.48 2.46
N ALA A 27 18.73 -12.78 1.43
CA ALA A 27 19.16 -11.79 0.44
C ALA A 27 17.94 -11.13 -0.22
N TYR A 28 16.95 -11.92 -0.63
CA TYR A 28 15.69 -11.41 -1.17
C TYR A 28 14.93 -10.54 -0.17
N ILE A 29 14.82 -10.95 1.10
CA ILE A 29 14.14 -10.18 2.15
C ILE A 29 14.85 -8.84 2.37
N PHE A 30 16.18 -8.83 2.48
CA PHE A 30 16.95 -7.59 2.65
C PHE A 30 16.79 -6.65 1.46
N ASP A 31 16.92 -7.16 0.23
CA ASP A 31 16.70 -6.36 -0.96
C ASP A 31 15.27 -5.81 -1.00
N TYR A 32 14.27 -6.61 -0.63
CA TYR A 32 12.88 -6.16 -0.54
C TYR A 32 12.70 -5.05 0.50
N MET A 33 13.22 -5.23 1.72
CA MET A 33 13.13 -4.23 2.80
C MET A 33 13.81 -2.92 2.42
N PHE A 34 15.02 -3.00 1.85
CA PHE A 34 15.76 -1.82 1.43
C PHE A 34 15.02 -1.04 0.34
N ASN A 35 14.52 -1.76 -0.67
CA ASN A 35 13.71 -1.17 -1.73
C ASN A 35 12.40 -0.56 -1.21
N PHE A 36 11.77 -1.18 -0.21
CA PHE A 36 10.58 -0.64 0.43
C PHE A 36 10.88 0.66 1.18
N ILE A 37 11.98 0.72 1.94
CA ILE A 37 12.39 1.92 2.68
C ILE A 37 12.72 3.05 1.69
N LEU A 38 13.55 2.77 0.68
CA LEU A 38 13.92 3.77 -0.32
C LEU A 38 12.72 4.31 -1.08
N TYR A 39 11.77 3.45 -1.45
CA TYR A 39 10.56 3.87 -2.13
C TYR A 39 9.70 4.81 -1.26
N ASN A 40 9.46 4.47 0.00
CA ASN A 40 8.66 5.35 0.86
C ASN A 40 9.40 6.67 1.18
N LEU A 41 10.73 6.62 1.32
CA LEU A 41 11.54 7.82 1.53
C LEU A 41 11.54 8.73 0.30
N SER A 42 11.58 8.17 -0.91
CA SER A 42 11.49 8.96 -2.13
C SER A 42 10.12 9.63 -2.26
N LEU A 43 9.02 8.93 -1.95
CA LEU A 43 7.69 9.53 -1.92
C LEU A 43 7.63 10.70 -0.94
N LEU A 44 8.13 10.50 0.29
CA LEU A 44 8.15 11.55 1.31
C LEU A 44 8.98 12.77 0.85
N THR A 45 10.15 12.52 0.26
CA THR A 45 11.00 13.59 -0.31
C THR A 45 10.27 14.38 -1.39
N LEU A 46 9.57 13.71 -2.30
CA LEU A 46 8.72 14.38 -3.29
C LEU A 46 7.58 15.17 -2.62
N GLY A 47 6.97 14.64 -1.57
CA GLY A 47 5.96 15.35 -0.78
C GLY A 47 6.48 16.66 -0.19
N PHE A 48 7.72 16.68 0.33
CA PHE A 48 8.37 17.91 0.78
C PHE A 48 8.68 18.86 -0.38
N LEU A 49 9.21 18.34 -1.50
CA LEU A 49 9.55 19.14 -2.68
C LEU A 49 8.32 19.84 -3.29
N PHE A 50 7.17 19.18 -3.29
CA PHE A 50 5.89 19.73 -3.78
C PHE A 50 5.04 20.38 -2.66
N HIS A 51 5.61 20.65 -1.48
CA HIS A 51 4.93 21.33 -0.37
C HIS A 51 3.65 20.65 0.15
N HIS A 52 3.53 19.33 0.01
CA HIS A 52 2.42 18.51 0.50
C HIS A 52 2.86 17.34 1.42
N PRO A 53 3.75 17.55 2.42
CA PRO A 53 4.30 16.45 3.23
C PRO A 53 3.25 15.72 4.08
N ILE A 54 2.23 16.44 4.58
CA ILE A 54 1.16 15.84 5.40
C ILE A 54 0.31 14.88 4.56
N ALA A 55 -0.09 15.31 3.36
CA ALA A 55 -0.91 14.49 2.47
C ALA A 55 -0.16 13.21 2.05
N VAL A 56 1.12 13.36 1.66
CA VAL A 56 1.98 12.22 1.30
C VAL A 56 2.19 11.28 2.47
N THR A 57 2.33 11.79 3.70
CA THR A 57 2.45 10.94 4.89
C THR A 57 1.18 10.11 5.11
N ILE A 58 0.00 10.72 4.99
CA ILE A 58 -1.29 10.02 5.07
C ILE A 58 -1.41 8.97 3.95
N TYR A 59 -1.01 9.30 2.73
CA TYR A 59 -0.96 8.38 1.61
C TYR A 59 -0.09 7.16 1.91
N ILE A 60 1.15 7.37 2.38
CA ILE A 60 2.09 6.28 2.71
C ILE A 60 1.50 5.37 3.80
N ILE A 61 0.95 5.96 4.86
CA ILE A 61 0.37 5.20 5.98
C ILE A 61 -0.83 4.37 5.52
N ILE A 62 -1.81 4.99 4.86
CA ILE A 62 -3.04 4.30 4.43
C ILE A 62 -2.71 3.29 3.33
N THR A 63 -2.09 3.72 2.25
CA THR A 63 -1.85 2.85 1.09
C THR A 63 -0.82 1.77 1.39
N GLY A 64 0.23 2.07 2.14
CA GLY A 64 1.24 1.10 2.56
C GLY A 64 0.68 0.03 3.48
N SER A 65 -0.05 0.44 4.54
CA SER A 65 -0.62 -0.50 5.50
C SER A 65 -1.72 -1.37 4.88
N LEU A 66 -2.66 -0.78 4.13
CA LEU A 66 -3.72 -1.53 3.46
C LEU A 66 -3.13 -2.50 2.45
N ARG A 67 -2.28 -2.05 1.51
CA ARG A 67 -1.73 -2.95 0.48
C ARG A 67 -0.91 -4.09 1.08
N ALA A 68 -0.18 -3.86 2.17
CA ALA A 68 0.58 -4.91 2.84
C ALA A 68 -0.31 -6.04 3.42
N VAL A 69 -1.53 -5.67 3.85
CA VAL A 69 -2.48 -6.58 4.49
C VAL A 69 -3.48 -7.17 3.48
N THR A 70 -4.09 -6.33 2.66
CA THR A 70 -5.17 -6.69 1.73
C THR A 70 -4.66 -7.23 0.40
N GLY A 71 -3.38 -7.01 0.06
CA GLY A 71 -2.85 -7.31 -1.27
C GLY A 71 -3.31 -6.31 -2.32
N GLY A 72 -3.48 -6.78 -3.55
CA GLY A 72 -3.93 -5.99 -4.70
C GLY A 72 -3.14 -6.30 -5.97
N TYR A 73 -3.27 -5.43 -6.97
CA TYR A 73 -2.62 -5.62 -8.26
C TYR A 73 -1.09 -5.46 -8.18
N HIS A 74 -0.39 -6.41 -8.81
CA HIS A 74 1.04 -6.38 -9.05
C HIS A 74 1.30 -6.68 -10.52
N CYS A 75 2.16 -5.88 -11.15
CA CYS A 75 2.64 -6.11 -12.50
C CYS A 75 3.57 -7.33 -12.55
N LYS A 76 3.78 -7.87 -13.75
CA LYS A 76 4.68 -9.01 -14.00
C LYS A 76 6.13 -8.73 -13.59
N THR A 77 6.57 -7.47 -13.70
CA THR A 77 7.94 -7.05 -13.35
C THR A 77 7.95 -6.00 -12.26
N ARG A 78 9.07 -5.93 -11.52
CA ARG A 78 9.29 -4.92 -10.48
C ARG A 78 9.34 -3.50 -11.06
N ILE A 79 9.99 -3.31 -12.20
CA ILE A 79 10.11 -2.00 -12.86
C ILE A 79 8.73 -1.47 -13.26
N SER A 80 7.89 -2.31 -13.87
CA SER A 80 6.52 -1.91 -14.22
C SER A 80 5.69 -1.55 -12.98
N CYS A 81 5.87 -2.26 -11.86
CA CYS A 81 5.23 -1.88 -10.60
C CYS A 81 5.69 -0.52 -10.11
N TYR A 82 6.99 -0.20 -10.20
CA TYR A 82 7.50 1.12 -9.80
C TYR A 82 6.93 2.23 -10.67
N ILE A 83 6.96 2.06 -11.99
CA ILE A 83 6.40 3.05 -12.93
C ILE A 83 4.93 3.29 -12.60
N LEU A 84 4.13 2.22 -12.46
CA LEU A 84 2.72 2.35 -12.09
C LEU A 84 2.53 3.06 -10.75
N SER A 85 3.33 2.71 -9.74
CA SER A 85 3.19 3.28 -8.39
C SER A 85 3.54 4.78 -8.36
N TYR A 86 4.62 5.19 -9.05
CA TYR A 86 4.97 6.61 -9.19
C TYR A 86 3.97 7.38 -10.06
N THR A 87 3.40 6.76 -11.09
CA THR A 87 2.33 7.39 -11.89
C THR A 87 1.09 7.65 -11.04
N VAL A 88 0.62 6.64 -10.29
CA VAL A 88 -0.53 6.79 -9.38
C VAL A 88 -0.26 7.84 -8.30
N PHE A 89 0.96 7.85 -7.73
CA PHE A 89 1.37 8.87 -6.77
C PHE A 89 1.42 10.28 -7.37
N SER A 90 1.88 10.42 -8.62
CA SER A 90 1.92 11.71 -9.32
C SER A 90 0.51 12.23 -9.58
N ILE A 91 -0.42 11.36 -9.98
CA ILE A 91 -1.84 11.70 -10.12
C ILE A 91 -2.43 12.11 -8.77
N TYR A 92 -2.09 11.41 -7.67
CA TYR A 92 -2.51 11.78 -6.32
C TYR A 92 -2.04 13.20 -5.94
N LEU A 93 -0.76 13.51 -6.13
CA LEU A 93 -0.21 14.85 -5.86
C LEU A 93 -0.88 15.93 -6.73
N LEU A 94 -1.04 15.67 -8.02
CA LEU A 94 -1.73 16.59 -8.93
C LEU A 94 -3.17 16.83 -8.50
N THR A 95 -3.87 15.79 -8.05
CA THR A 95 -5.25 15.89 -7.58
C THR A 95 -5.33 16.77 -6.34
N ILE A 96 -4.43 16.59 -5.37
CA ILE A 96 -4.37 17.43 -4.17
C ILE A 96 -4.07 18.89 -4.49
N ALA A 97 -3.21 19.14 -5.47
CA ALA A 97 -2.82 20.49 -5.85
C ALA A 97 -3.94 21.24 -6.59
N THR A 98 -4.88 20.53 -7.22
CA THR A 98 -5.86 21.13 -8.14
C THR A 98 -7.31 21.04 -7.67
N ILE A 99 -7.66 20.04 -6.86
CA ILE A 99 -9.05 19.82 -6.44
C ILE A 99 -9.48 20.91 -5.44
N PRO A 100 -10.62 21.58 -5.64
CA PRO A 100 -11.11 22.55 -4.69
C PRO A 100 -11.53 21.88 -3.38
N MET A 101 -11.75 22.69 -2.35
CA MET A 101 -12.31 22.19 -1.09
C MET A 101 -13.69 21.59 -1.32
N ILE A 102 -13.85 20.32 -0.95
CA ILE A 102 -15.10 19.58 -1.01
C ILE A 102 -15.72 19.53 0.39
N SER A 103 -17.05 19.60 0.47
CA SER A 103 -17.74 19.52 1.76
C SER A 103 -17.66 18.11 2.35
N ALA A 104 -17.62 18.02 3.68
CA ALA A 104 -17.65 16.75 4.38
C ALA A 104 -18.88 15.89 4.03
N TYR A 105 -20.01 16.52 3.66
CA TYR A 105 -21.23 15.82 3.25
C TYR A 105 -21.05 14.97 1.98
N ILE A 106 -20.10 15.33 1.11
CA ILE A 106 -19.76 14.54 -0.09
C ILE A 106 -18.67 13.51 0.21
N LEU A 107 -17.67 13.89 1.03
CA LEU A 107 -16.53 13.03 1.36
C LEU A 107 -16.95 11.82 2.20
N ILE A 108 -17.84 11.99 3.17
CA ILE A 108 -18.25 10.87 4.05
C ILE A 108 -18.93 9.72 3.30
N PRO A 109 -19.87 9.95 2.37
CA PRO A 109 -20.37 8.88 1.51
C PRO A 109 -19.27 8.17 0.71
N ILE A 110 -18.31 8.92 0.15
CA ILE A 110 -17.18 8.35 -0.62
C ILE A 110 -16.33 7.45 0.28
N TYR A 111 -15.99 7.92 1.48
CA TYR A 111 -15.28 7.16 2.51
C TYR A 111 -15.97 5.81 2.79
N ILE A 112 -17.28 5.85 3.05
CA ILE A 112 -18.08 4.66 3.37
C ILE A 112 -18.07 3.67 2.19
N ILE A 113 -18.30 4.16 0.97
CA ILE A 113 -18.29 3.34 -0.24
C ILE A 113 -16.92 2.67 -0.42
N CYS A 114 -15.82 3.42 -0.28
CA CYS A 114 -14.48 2.87 -0.42
C CYS A 114 -14.19 1.77 0.59
N TRP A 115 -14.60 1.94 1.84
CA TRP A 115 -14.43 0.91 2.87
C TRP A 115 -15.28 -0.32 2.61
N ILE A 116 -16.53 -0.17 2.16
CA ILE A 116 -17.37 -1.31 1.76
C ILE A 116 -16.65 -2.10 0.65
N LEU A 117 -16.20 -1.40 -0.40
CA LEU A 117 -15.47 -2.03 -1.51
C LEU A 117 -14.24 -2.80 -1.00
N ILE A 118 -13.40 -2.18 -0.17
CA ILE A 118 -12.19 -2.81 0.37
C ILE A 118 -12.52 -4.04 1.23
N LEU A 119 -13.52 -3.96 2.10
CA LEU A 119 -13.87 -5.04 3.02
C LEU A 119 -14.51 -6.24 2.32
N VAL A 120 -15.20 -6.03 1.19
CA VAL A 120 -15.84 -7.11 0.42
C VAL A 120 -14.82 -8.02 -0.24
N VAL A 121 -13.78 -7.46 -0.87
CA VAL A 121 -12.82 -8.25 -1.66
C VAL A 121 -11.53 -8.59 -0.92
N SER A 122 -11.24 -7.97 0.23
CA SER A 122 -9.99 -8.22 0.97
C SER A 122 -10.02 -9.52 1.81
N PRO A 123 -8.88 -10.24 1.93
CA PRO A 123 -7.63 -10.05 1.19
C PRO A 123 -7.66 -10.69 -0.21
N VAL A 124 -7.01 -10.04 -1.17
CA VAL A 124 -6.85 -10.54 -2.54
C VAL A 124 -5.48 -11.20 -2.68
N ASP A 125 -5.45 -12.41 -3.23
CA ASP A 125 -4.19 -13.11 -3.52
C ASP A 125 -3.33 -12.31 -4.51
N THR A 126 -2.02 -12.43 -4.41
CA THR A 126 -1.10 -11.82 -5.39
C THR A 126 -0.26 -12.93 -6.03
N PRO A 127 0.26 -12.74 -7.26
CA PRO A 127 1.05 -13.79 -7.92
C PRO A 127 2.25 -14.27 -7.07
N ASN A 128 2.79 -13.41 -6.21
CA ASN A 128 3.94 -13.72 -5.35
C ASN A 128 3.54 -14.07 -3.91
N LYS A 129 2.24 -14.05 -3.57
CA LYS A 129 1.72 -14.33 -2.23
C LYS A 129 0.29 -14.85 -2.33
N VAL A 130 0.18 -16.17 -2.41
CA VAL A 130 -1.10 -16.88 -2.27
C VAL A 130 -1.34 -17.11 -0.78
N PHE A 131 -2.46 -16.63 -0.26
CA PHE A 131 -2.77 -16.77 1.15
C PHE A 131 -3.37 -18.15 1.45
N SER A 132 -2.82 -18.84 2.44
CA SER A 132 -3.50 -19.98 3.06
C SER A 132 -4.81 -19.53 3.74
N LYS A 133 -5.74 -20.46 3.99
CA LYS A 133 -7.02 -20.15 4.67
C LYS A 133 -6.81 -19.44 6.02
N SER A 134 -5.83 -19.88 6.80
CA SER A 134 -5.48 -19.25 8.09
C SER A 134 -4.88 -17.86 7.90
N ALA A 135 -4.01 -17.68 6.91
CA ALA A 135 -3.41 -16.38 6.59
C ALA A 135 -4.45 -15.36 6.10
N LYS A 136 -5.46 -15.80 5.32
CA LYS A 136 -6.59 -14.93 4.91
C LYS A 136 -7.38 -14.41 6.11
N LYS A 137 -7.66 -15.27 7.11
CA LYS A 137 -8.35 -14.87 8.34
C LYS A 137 -7.56 -13.84 9.13
N THR A 138 -6.24 -14.03 9.27
CA THR A 138 -5.36 -13.07 9.96
C THR A 138 -5.27 -11.75 9.21
N ALA A 139 -5.13 -11.76 7.89
CA ALA A 139 -5.12 -10.55 7.08
C ALA A 139 -6.44 -9.78 7.21
N ARG A 140 -7.59 -10.46 7.14
CA ARG A 140 -8.90 -9.82 7.32
C ARG A 140 -9.06 -9.15 8.69
N LYS A 141 -8.59 -9.81 9.76
CA LYS A 141 -8.53 -9.17 11.11
C LYS A 141 -7.69 -7.89 11.11
N LYS A 142 -6.52 -7.92 10.48
CA LYS A 142 -5.66 -6.72 10.34
C LYS A 142 -6.35 -5.63 9.52
N THR A 143 -7.10 -5.97 8.47
CA THR A 143 -7.89 -4.99 7.72
C THR A 143 -8.91 -4.28 8.60
N TYR A 144 -9.62 -5.02 9.47
CA TYR A 144 -10.57 -4.41 10.42
C TYR A 144 -9.88 -3.49 11.43
N ILE A 145 -8.67 -3.83 11.87
CA ILE A 145 -7.87 -2.95 12.75
C ILE A 145 -7.52 -1.65 12.02
N ILE A 146 -7.07 -1.73 10.77
CA ILE A 146 -6.76 -0.53 9.95
C ILE A 146 -8.03 0.30 9.74
N PHE A 147 -9.16 -0.33 9.42
CA PHE A 147 -10.46 0.33 9.30
C PHE A 147 -10.85 1.10 10.56
N PHE A 148 -10.68 0.48 11.73
CA PHE A 148 -11.01 1.09 13.01
C PHE A 148 -10.16 2.35 13.26
N PHE A 149 -8.84 2.26 13.10
CA PHE A 149 -7.95 3.42 13.28
C PHE A 149 -8.18 4.52 12.25
N ASN A 150 -8.44 4.15 10.99
CA ASN A 150 -8.76 5.12 9.95
C ASN A 150 -10.09 5.83 10.25
N SER A 151 -11.09 5.11 10.78
CA SER A 151 -12.38 5.69 11.18
C SER A 151 -12.24 6.65 12.35
N ILE A 152 -11.41 6.34 13.36
CA ILE A 152 -11.08 7.30 14.42
C ILE A 152 -10.48 8.58 13.82
N PHE A 153 -9.51 8.44 12.92
CA PHE A 153 -8.86 9.59 12.30
C PHE A 153 -9.84 10.43 11.45
N THR A 154 -10.73 9.79 10.70
CA THR A 154 -11.82 10.45 9.95
C THR A 154 -12.76 11.22 10.89
N ILE A 155 -13.18 10.62 12.01
CA ILE A 155 -14.03 11.28 13.01
C ILE A 155 -13.30 12.49 13.62
N LEU A 156 -12.03 12.35 14.00
CA LEU A 156 -11.22 13.46 14.51
C LEU A 156 -11.11 14.59 13.47
N SER A 157 -10.89 14.25 12.19
CA SER A 157 -10.84 15.22 11.10
C SER A 157 -12.16 15.99 10.94
N LEU A 158 -13.30 15.33 11.13
CA LEU A 158 -14.62 15.97 11.13
C LEU A 158 -14.80 16.92 12.32
N LEU A 159 -14.49 16.46 13.54
CA LEU A 159 -14.63 17.26 14.77
C LEU A 159 -13.74 18.50 14.77
N LEU A 160 -12.58 18.43 14.12
CA LEU A 160 -11.66 19.55 13.96
C LEU A 160 -11.94 20.41 12.72
N HIS A 161 -13.03 20.13 11.99
CA HIS A 161 -13.38 20.79 10.72
C HIS A 161 -12.26 20.76 9.66
N TRP A 162 -11.40 19.74 9.72
CA TRP A 162 -10.25 19.59 8.83
C TRP A 162 -10.62 18.85 7.54
N ASN A 163 -11.41 19.50 6.69
CA ASN A 163 -11.90 18.89 5.45
C ASN A 163 -10.77 18.47 4.48
N LYS A 164 -9.60 19.12 4.52
CA LYS A 164 -8.43 18.69 3.72
C LYS A 164 -7.93 17.30 4.13
N GLY A 165 -7.96 16.98 5.43
CA GLY A 165 -7.60 15.66 5.94
C GLY A 165 -8.49 14.57 5.35
N LEU A 166 -9.80 14.82 5.26
CA LEU A 166 -10.76 13.90 4.65
C LEU A 166 -10.47 13.64 3.17
N ILE A 167 -10.14 14.68 2.40
CA ILE A 167 -9.75 14.53 0.98
C ILE A 167 -8.52 13.61 0.87
N PHE A 168 -7.51 13.79 1.72
CA PHE A 168 -6.29 12.98 1.67
C PHE A 168 -6.56 11.50 1.99
N ILE A 169 -7.45 11.25 2.95
CA ILE A 169 -7.90 9.91 3.33
C ILE A 169 -8.64 9.26 2.16
N ASP A 170 -9.67 9.93 1.64
CA ASP A 170 -10.54 9.39 0.59
C ASP A 170 -9.77 9.09 -0.69
N LEU A 171 -8.91 10.00 -1.14
CA LEU A 171 -8.07 9.75 -2.32
C LEU A 171 -7.16 8.54 -2.11
N SER A 172 -6.60 8.36 -0.90
CA SER A 172 -5.78 7.19 -0.57
C SER A 172 -6.61 5.89 -0.59
N LEU A 173 -7.82 5.93 -0.05
CA LEU A 173 -8.75 4.79 -0.05
C LEU A 173 -9.24 4.43 -1.45
N ILE A 174 -9.53 5.42 -2.30
CA ILE A 174 -9.90 5.21 -3.71
C ILE A 174 -8.76 4.49 -4.44
N ILE A 175 -7.51 4.92 -4.24
CA ILE A 175 -6.33 4.27 -4.82
C ILE A 175 -6.18 2.82 -4.32
N CYS A 176 -6.42 2.58 -3.03
CA CYS A 176 -6.43 1.23 -2.47
C CYS A 176 -7.54 0.37 -3.07
N ALA A 177 -8.77 0.86 -3.11
CA ALA A 177 -9.92 0.14 -3.64
C ALA A 177 -9.71 -0.23 -5.12
N THR A 178 -9.31 0.73 -5.94
CA THR A 178 -9.00 0.50 -7.36
C THR A 178 -7.86 -0.51 -7.55
N GLY A 179 -6.77 -0.38 -6.80
CA GLY A 179 -5.67 -1.35 -6.82
C GLY A 179 -6.07 -2.76 -6.37
N LEU A 180 -7.00 -2.85 -5.42
CA LEU A 180 -7.49 -4.12 -4.90
C LEU A 180 -8.43 -4.81 -5.90
N TYR A 181 -9.37 -4.07 -6.47
CA TYR A 181 -10.32 -4.59 -7.48
C TYR A 181 -9.63 -4.97 -8.78
N THR A 182 -8.65 -4.20 -9.24
CA THR A 182 -7.83 -4.57 -10.40
C THR A 182 -7.06 -5.87 -10.15
N GLY A 183 -6.56 -6.07 -8.93
CA GLY A 183 -5.94 -7.33 -8.50
C GLY A 183 -6.94 -8.48 -8.51
N TYR A 184 -8.12 -8.27 -7.94
CA TYR A 184 -9.21 -9.24 -7.86
C TYR A 184 -9.66 -9.71 -9.26
N ILE A 185 -9.93 -8.77 -10.16
CA ILE A 185 -10.31 -9.06 -11.55
C ILE A 185 -9.17 -9.77 -12.29
N SER A 186 -7.92 -9.35 -12.08
CA SER A 186 -6.77 -10.01 -12.70
C SER A 186 -6.63 -11.46 -12.27
N ASN A 187 -6.94 -11.79 -11.02
CA ASN A 187 -6.88 -13.16 -10.53
C ASN A 187 -8.00 -14.02 -11.12
N ILE A 188 -9.23 -13.49 -11.24
CA ILE A 188 -10.34 -14.19 -11.89
C ILE A 188 -9.97 -14.58 -13.32
N ARG A 189 -9.41 -13.65 -14.10
CA ARG A 189 -8.98 -13.92 -15.49
C ARG A 189 -7.95 -15.05 -15.57
N ARG A 190 -6.95 -15.06 -14.68
CA ARG A 190 -5.93 -16.12 -14.64
C ARG A 190 -6.50 -17.50 -14.33
N HIS A 191 -7.54 -17.58 -13.49
CA HIS A 191 -8.20 -18.85 -13.18
C HIS A 191 -9.11 -19.37 -14.31
N HIS A 192 -9.58 -18.50 -15.20
CA HIS A 192 -10.34 -18.91 -16.39
C HIS A 192 -9.44 -19.38 -17.54
N GLU A 193 -8.19 -18.93 -17.58
CA GLU A 193 -7.20 -19.29 -18.60
C GLU A 193 -6.37 -20.54 -18.25
N SER A 194 -6.53 -21.10 -17.04
CA SER A 194 -5.83 -22.30 -16.52
C SER A 194 -6.69 -23.54 -16.55
#